data_AF-A0A0N4VXV0-F1
#
_entry.id   AF-A0A0N4VXV0-F1
#
_cell.length_a   1.000
_cell.length_b   1.000
_cell.length_c   1.000
_cell.angle_alpha   90.00
_cell.angle_beta   90.00
_cell.angle_gamma   90.00
#
_symmetry.space_group_name_H-M   'P 1'
#
loop_
_entity.id
_entity.type
_entity.pdbx_description
1 polymer ?
#
loop_
_entity_poly.entity_id
_entity_poly.type
_entity_poly.pdbx_seq_one_letter_code
_entity_poly.pdbx_strand_id
1 'polypeptide(L)'
;MFTYYRHAKLLVNEDYRVIDAALREMAPPESYEACRDRIFEQIGELSSIHEARPFQLLNGMPSEEALPPRWSRSSALLYALSILTTTGYSYAVPVTPLGQFLAIVYGLLGIPVMVLAAVDIGRFLSHIVLELYAKVSRR
;
A
#
# COMPACT_ATOMS: atom_id res chain seq x y z
N MET A 1 -11.38 12.37 0.72
CA MET A 1 -9.94 12.00 0.76
C MET A 1 -9.26 12.52 2.02
N PHE A 2 -9.39 13.81 2.35
CA PHE A 2 -8.85 14.41 3.57
C PHE A 2 -9.48 13.91 4.88
N THR A 3 -10.79 13.65 4.91
CA THR A 3 -11.51 13.28 6.14
C THR A 3 -11.13 11.90 6.68
N TYR A 4 -11.03 10.89 5.81
CA TYR A 4 -10.64 9.53 6.19
C TYR A 4 -9.17 9.45 6.64
N TYR A 5 -8.31 10.16 5.92
CA TYR A 5 -6.89 10.23 6.26
C TYR A 5 -6.64 10.92 7.60
N ARG A 6 -7.41 11.99 7.85
CA ARG A 6 -7.42 12.66 9.15
C ARG A 6 -7.93 11.72 10.25
N HIS A 7 -8.97 10.94 10.00
CA HIS A 7 -9.53 10.04 10.99
C HIS A 7 -8.58 8.88 11.36
N ALA A 8 -7.92 8.27 10.39
CA ALA A 8 -6.92 7.22 10.66
C ALA A 8 -5.72 7.78 11.45
N LYS A 9 -5.26 8.98 11.10
CA LYS A 9 -4.20 9.67 11.86
C LYS A 9 -4.61 9.96 13.30
N LEU A 10 -5.84 10.42 13.52
CA LEU A 10 -6.36 10.71 14.85
C LEU A 10 -6.41 9.45 15.70
N LEU A 11 -6.88 8.33 15.14
CA LEU A 11 -6.96 7.05 15.83
C LEU A 11 -5.58 6.55 16.26
N VAL A 12 -4.60 6.56 15.34
CA VAL A 12 -3.23 6.12 15.64
C VAL A 12 -2.58 6.99 16.70
N ASN A 13 -2.79 8.31 16.66
CA ASN A 13 -2.26 9.21 17.67
C ASN A 13 -2.90 8.95 19.05
N GLU A 14 -4.21 8.71 19.08
CA GLU A 14 -4.93 8.34 20.29
C GLU A 14 -4.43 7.03 20.90
N ASP A 15 -4.23 5.98 20.08
CA ASP A 15 -3.73 4.68 20.51
C ASP A 15 -2.32 4.79 21.13
N TYR A 16 -1.39 5.48 20.46
CA TYR A 16 -0.04 5.71 20.99
C TYR A 16 -0.06 6.48 22.32
N ARG A 17 -1.00 7.42 22.46
CA ARG A 17 -1.15 8.20 23.70
C ARG A 17 -1.69 7.37 24.85
N VAL A 18 -2.61 6.45 24.58
CA VAL A 18 -3.12 5.49 25.57
C VAL A 18 -2.02 4.52 26.01
N ILE A 19 -1.20 4.06 25.07
CA ILE A 19 -0.04 3.20 25.35
C ILE A 19 0.99 3.93 26.23
N ASP A 20 1.36 5.19 25.89
CA ASP A 20 2.31 5.99 26.70
C ASP A 20 1.77 6.19 28.14
N ALA A 21 0.48 6.46 28.29
CA ALA A 21 -0.16 6.62 29.60
C ALA A 21 -0.17 5.31 30.42
N ALA A 22 -0.52 4.19 29.81
CA ALA A 22 -0.55 2.88 30.46
C ALA A 22 0.86 2.42 30.88
N LEU A 23 1.87 2.64 30.04
CA LEU A 23 3.26 2.29 30.35
C LEU A 23 3.82 3.11 31.54
N ARG A 24 3.45 4.39 31.63
CA ARG A 24 3.80 5.24 32.78
C ARG A 24 3.17 4.78 34.10
N GLU A 25 1.99 4.17 34.05
CA GLU A 25 1.30 3.65 35.23
C GLU A 25 1.88 2.32 35.71
N MET A 26 2.32 1.47 34.78
CA MET A 26 2.83 0.12 35.10
C MET A 26 4.28 0.09 35.58
N ALA A 27 5.13 1.04 35.18
CA ALA A 27 6.57 0.99 35.42
C ALA A 27 7.08 2.16 36.29
N PRO A 28 8.12 1.95 37.12
CA PRO A 28 8.83 3.04 37.78
C PRO A 28 9.35 4.06 36.74
N PRO A 29 9.28 5.37 37.00
CA PRO A 29 9.55 6.41 36.01
C PRO A 29 10.97 6.33 35.41
N GLU A 30 11.97 5.95 36.21
CA GLU A 30 13.35 5.74 35.72
C GLU A 30 13.46 4.60 34.69
N SER A 31 12.79 3.47 34.94
CA SER A 31 12.81 2.32 34.03
C SER A 31 11.97 2.58 32.77
N TYR A 32 10.90 3.37 32.90
CA TYR A 32 10.07 3.80 31.79
C TYR A 32 10.87 4.68 30.81
N GLU A 33 11.49 5.76 31.28
CA GLU A 33 12.24 6.67 30.40
C GLU A 33 13.41 5.99 29.71
N ALA A 34 14.12 5.08 30.40
CA ALA A 34 15.22 4.31 29.80
C ALA A 34 14.76 3.35 28.68
N CYS A 35 13.53 2.84 28.74
CA CYS A 35 13.01 1.84 27.80
C CYS A 35 12.05 2.42 26.75
N ARG A 36 11.49 3.61 27.00
CA ARG A 36 10.46 4.28 26.18
C ARG A 36 10.84 4.32 24.71
N ASP A 37 12.02 4.86 24.41
CA ASP A 37 12.45 5.05 23.03
C ASP A 37 12.55 3.72 22.28
N ARG A 38 13.07 2.68 22.93
CA ARG A 38 13.16 1.33 22.36
C ARG A 38 11.79 0.71 22.12
N ILE A 39 10.86 0.83 23.07
CA ILE A 39 9.49 0.29 22.93
C ILE A 39 8.80 0.95 21.75
N PHE A 40 8.79 2.29 21.69
CA PHE A 40 8.11 3.00 20.61
C PHE A 40 8.78 2.79 19.26
N GLU A 41 10.11 2.68 19.20
CA GLU A 41 10.85 2.31 17.99
C GLU A 41 10.42 0.92 17.47
N GLN A 42 10.33 -0.08 18.35
CA GLN A 42 9.85 -1.42 17.96
C GLN A 42 8.38 -1.44 17.54
N ILE A 43 7.50 -0.69 18.22
CA ILE A 43 6.09 -0.58 17.83
C ILE A 43 6.00 0.11 16.46
N GLY A 44 6.82 1.12 16.20
CA GLY A 44 6.91 1.79 14.90
C GLY A 44 7.41 0.85 13.80
N GLU A 45 8.42 0.02 14.09
CA GLU A 45 8.93 -0.99 13.16
C GLU A 45 7.88 -2.07 12.85
N LEU A 46 7.20 -2.59 13.87
CA LEU A 46 6.10 -3.55 13.71
C LEU A 46 4.95 -2.95 12.90
N SER A 47 4.57 -1.71 13.19
CA SER A 47 3.52 -0.99 12.44
C SER A 47 3.94 -0.77 10.98
N SER A 48 5.21 -0.44 10.75
CA SER A 48 5.78 -0.30 9.40
C SER A 48 5.72 -1.60 8.59
N ILE A 49 6.04 -2.73 9.22
CA ILE A 49 5.94 -4.07 8.60
C ILE A 49 4.48 -4.40 8.28
N HIS A 50 3.55 -4.09 9.18
CA HIS A 50 2.15 -4.43 9.02
C HIS A 50 1.45 -3.59 7.94
N GLU A 51 1.75 -2.29 7.87
CA GLU A 51 1.19 -1.40 6.86
C GLU A 51 1.96 -1.41 5.53
N ALA A 52 3.10 -2.12 5.48
CA ALA A 52 4.05 -2.13 4.37
C ALA A 52 4.49 -0.71 3.95
N ARG A 53 4.56 0.21 4.92
CA ARG A 53 4.91 1.63 4.72
C ARG A 53 5.83 2.09 5.83
N PRO A 54 6.85 2.92 5.53
CA PRO A 54 7.72 3.47 6.56
C PRO A 54 6.89 4.36 7.49
N PHE A 55 6.73 3.92 8.73
CA PHE A 55 6.05 4.68 9.77
C PHE A 55 7.07 5.59 10.48
N GLN A 56 6.98 6.90 10.27
CA GLN A 56 7.94 7.83 10.86
C GLN A 56 7.48 8.31 12.24
N LEU A 57 8.22 7.89 13.27
CA LEU A 57 8.08 8.39 14.63
C LEU A 57 8.99 9.60 14.83
N LEU A 58 8.45 10.68 15.37
CA LEU A 58 9.20 11.83 15.86
C LEU A 58 9.12 11.82 17.40
N ASN A 59 10.25 11.66 18.09
CA ASN A 59 10.34 11.55 19.55
C ASN A 59 9.41 10.47 20.18
N GLY A 60 9.27 9.34 19.49
CA GLY A 60 8.41 8.23 19.92
C GLY A 60 6.91 8.43 19.68
N MET A 61 6.51 9.52 19.00
CA MET A 61 5.12 9.75 18.58
C MET A 61 4.96 9.76 17.06
N PRO A 62 3.80 9.36 16.52
CA PRO A 62 3.52 9.43 15.08
C PRO A 62 3.61 10.89 14.60
N SER A 63 4.50 11.19 13.65
CA SER A 63 4.54 12.52 13.03
C SER A 63 3.27 12.80 12.20
N GLU A 64 2.89 14.07 12.03
CA GLU A 64 1.75 14.42 11.14
C GLU A 64 1.99 14.00 9.67
N GLU A 65 3.23 13.70 9.28
CA GLU A 65 3.60 13.19 7.96
C GLU A 65 3.93 11.68 7.98
N ALA A 66 3.73 10.99 9.11
CA ALA A 66 4.15 9.60 9.34
C ALA A 66 3.55 8.58 8.38
N LEU A 67 2.43 8.93 7.75
CA LEU A 67 1.84 8.14 6.70
C LEU A 67 2.16 8.82 5.37
N PRO A 68 2.88 8.17 4.44
CA PRO A 68 2.95 8.64 3.06
C PRO A 68 1.56 8.49 2.42
N PRO A 69 1.16 9.41 1.51
CA PRO A 69 -0.17 9.40 0.92
C PRO A 69 -0.50 8.03 0.32
N ARG A 70 -1.69 7.50 0.66
CA ARG A 70 -2.11 6.15 0.21
C ARG A 70 -2.08 6.00 -1.31
N TRP A 71 -2.34 7.11 -2.00
CA TRP A 71 -2.40 7.23 -3.46
C TRP A 71 -1.23 8.07 -3.99
N SER A 72 -0.16 7.41 -4.42
CA SER A 72 0.85 7.96 -5.32
C SER A 72 0.50 7.66 -6.79
N ARG A 73 1.11 8.38 -7.74
CA ARG A 73 0.90 8.13 -9.18
C ARG A 73 1.17 6.69 -9.58
N SER A 74 2.25 6.08 -9.07
CA SER A 74 2.59 4.68 -9.32
C SER A 74 1.58 3.72 -8.70
N SER A 75 1.18 3.96 -7.45
CA SER A 75 0.17 3.10 -6.80
C SER A 75 -1.19 3.15 -7.49
N ALA A 76 -1.59 4.30 -8.04
CA ALA A 76 -2.83 4.45 -8.81
C ALA A 76 -2.76 3.67 -10.14
N LEU A 77 -1.63 3.73 -10.83
CA LEU A 77 -1.39 2.95 -12.06
C LEU A 77 -1.39 1.45 -11.79
N LEU A 78 -0.70 1.00 -10.73
CA LEU A 78 -0.68 -0.41 -10.32
C LEU A 78 -2.07 -0.89 -9.90
N TYR A 79 -2.84 -0.04 -9.22
CA TYR A 79 -4.23 -0.36 -8.89
C TYR A 79 -5.11 -0.51 -10.14
N ALA A 80 -5.03 0.44 -11.08
CA ALA A 80 -5.75 0.35 -12.35
C ALA A 80 -5.34 -0.90 -13.15
N LEU A 81 -4.04 -1.17 -13.24
CA LEU A 81 -3.51 -2.38 -13.87
C LEU A 81 -4.03 -3.66 -13.18
N SER A 82 -4.12 -3.66 -11.85
CA SER A 82 -4.62 -4.81 -11.09
C SER A 82 -6.09 -5.13 -11.34
N ILE A 83 -6.90 -4.11 -11.65
CA ILE A 83 -8.29 -4.28 -12.08
C ILE A 83 -8.32 -4.87 -13.50
N LEU A 84 -7.52 -4.31 -14.41
CA LEU A 84 -7.41 -4.78 -15.79
C LEU A 84 -6.98 -6.25 -15.86
N THR A 85 -5.94 -6.64 -15.10
CA THR A 85 -5.39 -7.99 -15.09
C THR A 85 -6.16 -8.95 -14.18
N THR A 86 -7.21 -8.48 -13.49
CA THR A 86 -7.97 -9.24 -12.48
C THR A 86 -7.13 -9.81 -11.34
N THR A 87 -5.92 -9.28 -11.12
CA THR A 87 -5.03 -9.72 -10.03
C THR A 87 -5.56 -9.28 -8.66
N GLY A 88 -6.12 -8.07 -8.59
CA GLY A 88 -6.76 -7.54 -7.38
C GLY A 88 -5.78 -7.23 -6.22
N TYR A 89 -4.96 -6.18 -6.35
CA TYR A 89 -4.12 -5.74 -5.24
C TYR A 89 -4.92 -4.94 -4.20
N SER A 90 -4.88 -5.37 -2.92
CA SER A 90 -5.64 -4.78 -1.81
C SER A 90 -5.02 -3.52 -1.19
N TYR A 91 -3.79 -3.16 -1.59
CA TYR A 91 -3.01 -2.10 -0.96
C TYR A 91 -3.63 -0.69 -1.10
N ALA A 92 -4.32 -0.42 -2.20
CA ALA A 92 -4.91 0.89 -2.48
C ALA A 92 -6.32 0.76 -3.07
N VAL A 93 -7.31 0.45 -2.23
CA VAL A 93 -8.72 0.36 -2.64
C VAL A 93 -9.44 1.70 -2.43
N PRO A 94 -10.25 2.20 -3.38
CA PRO A 94 -11.05 3.39 -3.21
C PRO A 94 -12.08 3.16 -2.10
N VAL A 95 -12.04 4.02 -1.08
CA VAL A 95 -13.00 4.02 0.04
C VAL A 95 -14.17 4.98 -0.20
N THR A 96 -14.12 5.74 -1.29
CA THR A 96 -15.18 6.69 -1.66
C THR A 96 -16.23 5.98 -2.50
N PRO A 97 -17.53 6.23 -2.27
CA PRO A 97 -18.60 5.57 -3.02
C PRO A 97 -18.49 5.85 -4.53
N LEU A 98 -18.12 7.08 -4.90
CA LEU A 98 -17.86 7.46 -6.28
C LEU A 98 -16.63 6.74 -6.87
N GLY A 99 -15.56 6.58 -6.09
CA GLY A 99 -14.36 5.87 -6.54
C GLY A 99 -14.60 4.37 -6.71
N GLN A 100 -15.43 3.78 -5.86
CA GLN A 100 -15.87 2.39 -5.98
C GLN A 100 -16.74 2.18 -7.22
N PHE A 101 -17.70 3.08 -7.49
CA PHE A 101 -18.50 3.02 -8.70
C PHE A 101 -17.63 3.11 -9.97
N LEU A 102 -16.68 4.04 -10.00
CA LEU A 102 -15.73 4.15 -11.12
C LEU A 102 -14.88 2.89 -11.28
N ALA A 103 -14.41 2.28 -10.18
CA ALA A 103 -13.65 1.03 -10.23
C ALA A 103 -14.48 -0.14 -10.80
N ILE A 104 -15.77 -0.22 -10.47
CA ILE A 104 -16.69 -1.23 -11.01
C ILE A 104 -16.86 -1.04 -12.52
N VAL A 105 -17.17 0.18 -12.97
CA VAL A 105 -17.33 0.48 -14.41
C VAL A 105 -16.03 0.22 -15.17
N TYR A 106 -14.90 0.61 -14.58
CA TYR A 106 -13.57 0.37 -15.14
C TYR A 106 -13.25 -1.12 -15.26
N GLY A 107 -13.63 -1.95 -14.27
CA GLY A 107 -13.50 -3.41 -14.36
C GLY A 107 -14.36 -4.01 -15.46
N LEU A 108 -15.62 -3.59 -15.58
CA LEU A 108 -16.56 -4.12 -16.58
C LEU A 108 -16.09 -3.88 -18.01
N LEU A 109 -15.52 -2.71 -18.29
CA LEU A 109 -15.00 -2.38 -19.63
C LEU A 109 -13.54 -2.83 -19.81
N GLY A 110 -12.75 -2.80 -18.74
CA GLY A 110 -11.31 -3.08 -18.77
C GLY A 110 -10.98 -4.54 -18.99
N ILE A 111 -11.70 -5.47 -18.34
CA ILE A 111 -11.47 -6.92 -18.48
C ILE A 111 -11.62 -7.39 -19.95
N PRO A 112 -12.71 -7.10 -20.68
CA PRO A 112 -12.84 -7.55 -22.07
C PRO A 112 -11.79 -6.91 -22.99
N VAL A 113 -11.47 -5.62 -22.79
CA VAL A 113 -10.43 -4.93 -23.56
C VAL A 113 -9.04 -5.52 -23.27
N MET A 114 -8.75 -5.88 -22.02
CA MET A 114 -7.49 -6.50 -21.63
C MET A 114 -7.32 -7.88 -22.27
N VAL A 115 -8.40 -8.68 -22.36
CA VAL A 115 -8.36 -9.98 -23.04
C VAL A 115 -8.03 -9.82 -24.52
N LEU A 116 -8.62 -8.84 -25.21
CA LEU A 116 -8.29 -8.55 -26.60
C LEU A 116 -6.82 -8.12 -26.76
N ALA A 117 -6.35 -7.21 -25.90
CA ALA A 117 -4.95 -6.79 -25.90
C ALA A 117 -3.99 -7.95 -25.63
N ALA A 118 -4.33 -8.85 -24.71
CA ALA A 118 -3.53 -10.03 -24.40
C ALA A 118 -3.41 -11.00 -25.59
N VAL A 119 -4.48 -11.18 -26.37
CA VAL A 119 -4.46 -11.97 -27.61
C VAL A 119 -3.51 -11.36 -28.64
N ASP A 120 -3.57 -10.05 -28.84
CA ASP A 120 -2.72 -9.37 -29.81
C ASP A 120 -1.25 -9.36 -29.37
N ILE A 121 -0.98 -9.12 -28.09
CA ILE A 121 0.36 -9.25 -27.49
C ILE A 121 0.88 -10.69 -27.64
N GLY A 122 0.03 -11.69 -27.41
CA GLY A 122 0.38 -13.11 -27.56
C GLY A 122 0.77 -13.47 -28.99
N ARG A 123 0.06 -12.95 -30.00
CA ARG A 123 0.43 -13.10 -31.42
C ARG A 123 1.77 -12.45 -31.71
N PHE A 124 1.97 -11.21 -31.29
CA PHE A 124 3.23 -10.48 -31.48
C PHE A 124 4.42 -11.23 -30.85
N LEU A 125 4.26 -11.72 -29.62
CA LEU A 125 5.29 -12.50 -28.94
C LEU A 125 5.58 -13.82 -29.67
N SER A 126 4.54 -14.50 -30.17
CA SER A 126 4.70 -15.72 -30.96
C SER A 126 5.53 -15.48 -32.22
N HIS A 127 5.28 -14.39 -32.95
CA HIS A 127 6.10 -14.02 -34.11
C HIS A 127 7.56 -13.81 -33.72
N ILE A 128 7.84 -13.07 -32.65
CA ILE A 128 9.21 -12.84 -32.17
C ILE A 128 9.88 -14.16 -31.79
N VAL A 129 9.19 -15.04 -31.07
CA VAL A 129 9.74 -16.32 -30.63
C VAL A 129 10.05 -17.21 -31.83
N LEU A 130 9.16 -17.25 -32.83
CA LEU A 130 9.39 -18.01 -34.05
C LEU A 130 10.55 -17.46 -34.88
N GLU A 131 10.68 -16.14 -34.99
CA GLU A 131 11.84 -15.50 -35.64
C GLU A 131 13.14 -15.80 -34.90
N LEU A 132 13.12 -15.68 -33.58
CA LEU A 132 14.29 -15.96 -32.74
C LEU A 132 14.68 -17.44 -32.83
N TYR A 133 13.71 -18.35 -32.76
CA TYR A 133 13.91 -19.79 -32.91
C TYR A 133 14.46 -20.14 -34.29
N ALA A 134 13.90 -19.58 -35.36
CA ALA A 134 14.41 -19.79 -36.71
C ALA A 134 15.84 -19.26 -36.88
N LYS A 135 16.17 -18.13 -36.24
CA LYS A 135 17.52 -17.55 -36.25
C LYS A 135 18.52 -18.41 -35.46
N VAL A 136 18.10 -19.02 -34.35
CA VAL A 136 18.91 -19.93 -33.53
C VAL A 136 19.10 -21.29 -34.20
N SER A 137 18.03 -21.88 -34.74
CA SER A 137 18.05 -23.17 -35.45
C SER A 137 18.82 -23.14 -36.76
N ARG A 138 19.11 -21.94 -37.30
CA ARG A 138 19.89 -21.74 -38.53
C ARG A 138 21.37 -21.47 -38.25
N ARG A 139 21.81 -21.48 -36.98
CA ARG A 139 23.21 -21.56 -36.55
C ARG A 139 23.56 -23.01 -36.19
#